data_AF-A0A5S3P759-F1
#
_entry.id   AF-A0A5S3P759-F1
#
_cell.length_a   1.000
_cell.length_b   1.000
_cell.length_c   1.000
_cell.angle_alpha   90.00
_cell.angle_beta   90.00
_cell.angle_gamma   90.00
#
_symmetry.space_group_name_H-M   'P 1'
#
loop_
_entity.id
_entity.type
_entity.pdbx_description
1 polymer ?
#
loop_
_entity_poly.entity_id
_entity_poly.type
_entity_poly.pdbx_seq_one_letter_code
_entity_poly.pdbx_strand_id
1 'polypeptide(L)'
;MLLHPAVAGESAAPPASPSAGECWLVGETATGDWAGQEHCLASWDGTQWTFASPTTAMTVREVSSGTLIRYNGAWQRIARPVNPSGGSTVDNEARGAIVTLIDLLTEFGVFSAP
;
A
#
# COMPACT_ATOMS: atom_id res chain seq x y z
N MET A 1 -14.76 -12.22 2.97
CA MET A 1 -13.73 -11.92 3.99
C MET A 1 -12.37 -12.32 3.42
N LEU A 2 -11.42 -11.40 3.32
CA LEU A 2 -10.07 -11.69 2.81
C LEU A 2 -9.20 -12.21 3.95
N LEU A 3 -8.62 -13.40 3.79
CA LEU A 3 -7.66 -13.94 4.76
C LEU A 3 -6.32 -13.17 4.71
N HIS A 4 -5.98 -12.65 3.53
CA HIS A 4 -4.84 -11.79 3.28
C HIS A 4 -5.34 -10.57 2.49
N PRO A 5 -5.61 -9.43 3.16
CA PRO A 5 -6.17 -8.29 2.46
C PRO A 5 -5.15 -7.75 1.45
N ALA A 6 -5.56 -7.76 0.19
CA ALA A 6 -4.84 -7.18 -0.92
C ALA A 6 -5.77 -6.22 -1.65
N VAL A 7 -5.26 -5.05 -2.03
CA VAL A 7 -5.98 -4.06 -2.84
C VAL A 7 -5.26 -3.87 -4.16
N ALA A 8 -6.02 -3.68 -5.24
CA ALA A 8 -5.47 -3.39 -6.56
C ALA A 8 -4.64 -2.10 -6.53
N GLY A 9 -5.14 -1.09 -5.82
CA GLY A 9 -4.50 0.21 -5.63
C GLY A 9 -5.37 1.11 -4.76
N GLU A 10 -5.09 2.41 -4.83
CA GLU A 10 -5.88 3.48 -4.23
C GLU A 10 -6.56 4.31 -5.32
N SER A 11 -7.87 4.57 -5.17
CA SER A 11 -8.64 5.38 -6.12
C SER A 11 -9.79 6.11 -5.41
N ALA A 12 -10.15 7.30 -5.91
CA ALA A 12 -11.30 8.06 -5.43
C ALA A 12 -12.63 7.63 -6.08
N ALA A 13 -12.59 6.86 -7.16
CA ALA A 13 -13.77 6.40 -7.89
C ALA A 13 -13.72 4.89 -8.12
N PRO A 14 -14.86 4.19 -8.05
CA PRO A 14 -14.92 2.77 -8.40
C PRO A 14 -14.52 2.56 -9.87
N PRO A 15 -13.81 1.46 -10.19
CA PRO A 15 -13.69 1.00 -11.57
C PRO A 15 -15.06 0.84 -12.21
N ALA A 16 -15.19 1.16 -13.50
CA ALA A 16 -16.46 1.04 -14.22
C ALA A 16 -16.92 -0.43 -14.37
N SER A 17 -15.98 -1.37 -14.39
CA SER A 17 -16.24 -2.80 -14.58
C SER A 17 -15.41 -3.63 -13.59
N PRO A 18 -15.76 -3.64 -12.28
CA PRO A 18 -15.02 -4.38 -11.28
C PRO A 18 -15.25 -5.89 -11.41
N SER A 19 -14.19 -6.67 -11.20
CA SER A 19 -14.27 -8.13 -11.14
C SER A 19 -14.72 -8.59 -9.75
N ALA A 20 -15.45 -9.70 -9.67
CA ALA A 20 -15.84 -10.27 -8.37
C ALA A 20 -14.59 -10.57 -7.51
N GLY A 21 -14.59 -10.10 -6.26
CA GLY A 21 -13.46 -10.20 -5.34
C GLY A 21 -12.42 -9.07 -5.51
N GLU A 22 -12.60 -8.15 -6.45
CA GLU A 22 -11.71 -7.01 -6.62
C GLU A 22 -11.83 -6.06 -5.44
N CYS A 23 -10.68 -5.62 -4.92
CA CYS A 23 -10.59 -4.83 -3.71
C CYS A 23 -9.75 -3.58 -3.94
N TRP A 24 -10.14 -2.48 -3.31
CA TRP A 24 -9.51 -1.17 -3.48
C TRP A 24 -9.38 -0.46 -2.13
N LEU A 25 -8.35 0.36 -2.00
CA LEU A 25 -8.32 1.40 -0.99
C LEU A 25 -9.07 2.63 -1.54
N VAL A 26 -10.11 3.07 -0.85
CA VAL A 26 -10.83 4.29 -1.24
C VAL A 26 -9.97 5.49 -0.85
N GLY A 27 -9.58 6.27 -1.85
CA GLY A 27 -8.80 7.49 -1.68
C GLY A 27 -9.62 8.66 -1.13
N GLU A 28 -8.97 9.80 -1.00
CA GLU A 28 -9.66 11.06 -0.64
C GLU A 28 -10.66 11.48 -1.72
N THR A 29 -11.61 12.34 -1.34
CA THR A 29 -12.62 12.91 -2.25
C THR A 29 -13.41 11.83 -3.00
N ALA A 30 -13.88 10.81 -2.27
CA ALA A 30 -14.49 9.65 -2.89
C ALA A 30 -15.79 10.01 -3.64
N THR A 31 -16.04 9.34 -4.75
CA THR A 31 -17.13 9.66 -5.69
C THR A 31 -17.90 8.41 -6.10
N GLY A 32 -19.07 8.61 -6.73
CA GLY A 32 -19.95 7.53 -7.16
C GLY A 32 -20.40 6.68 -5.96
N ASP A 33 -20.37 5.36 -6.13
CA ASP A 33 -20.74 4.41 -5.07
C ASP A 33 -19.82 4.47 -3.86
N TRP A 34 -18.64 5.09 -3.98
CA TRP A 34 -17.65 5.22 -2.90
C TRP A 34 -17.78 6.53 -2.10
N ALA A 35 -18.69 7.43 -2.49
CA ALA A 35 -18.86 8.72 -1.80
C ALA A 35 -19.17 8.52 -0.29
N GLY A 36 -18.39 9.18 0.57
CA GLY A 36 -18.51 9.05 2.03
C GLY A 36 -17.86 7.80 2.63
N GLN A 37 -17.11 7.04 1.84
CA GLN A 37 -16.35 5.85 2.25
C GLN A 37 -14.84 6.05 2.16
N GLU A 38 -14.37 7.29 2.27
CA GLU A 38 -12.94 7.63 2.22
C GLU A 38 -12.14 6.77 3.21
N HIS A 39 -10.96 6.32 2.77
CA HIS A 39 -10.02 5.50 3.53
C HIS A 39 -10.52 4.09 3.92
N CYS A 40 -11.74 3.71 3.55
CA CYS A 40 -12.21 2.33 3.70
C CYS A 40 -11.54 1.39 2.69
N LEU A 41 -11.52 0.11 3.01
CA LEU A 41 -11.31 -0.94 2.03
C LEU A 41 -12.65 -1.23 1.34
N ALA A 42 -12.71 -1.06 0.03
CA ALA A 42 -13.86 -1.43 -0.80
C ALA A 42 -13.61 -2.81 -1.43
N SER A 43 -14.60 -3.71 -1.37
CA SER A 43 -14.55 -5.03 -1.99
C SER A 43 -15.82 -5.24 -2.82
N TRP A 44 -15.65 -5.61 -4.09
CA TRP A 44 -16.76 -5.96 -4.97
C TRP A 44 -17.17 -7.42 -4.74
N ASP A 45 -18.41 -7.67 -4.37
CA ASP A 45 -18.92 -9.04 -4.17
C ASP A 45 -19.45 -9.70 -5.46
N GLY A 46 -19.43 -8.97 -6.57
CA GLY A 46 -20.03 -9.36 -7.85
C GLY A 46 -21.33 -8.61 -8.18
N THR A 47 -21.93 -7.93 -7.20
CA THR A 47 -23.20 -7.19 -7.33
C THR A 47 -23.14 -5.79 -6.71
N GLN A 48 -22.42 -5.62 -5.61
CA GLN A 48 -22.30 -4.34 -4.90
C GLN A 48 -20.91 -4.17 -4.25
N TRP A 49 -20.59 -2.92 -3.91
CA TRP A 49 -19.44 -2.61 -3.07
C TRP A 49 -19.77 -2.85 -1.61
N THR A 50 -18.88 -3.56 -0.93
CA THR A 50 -18.86 -3.70 0.53
C THR A 50 -17.67 -2.95 1.08
N PHE A 51 -17.85 -2.26 2.20
CA PHE A 51 -16.82 -1.41 2.78
C PHE A 51 -16.42 -1.90 4.17
N ALA A 52 -15.12 -1.89 4.44
CA ALA A 52 -14.55 -2.19 5.74
C ALA A 52 -13.71 -0.99 6.21
N SER A 53 -14.09 -0.41 7.35
CA SER A 53 -13.28 0.61 8.00
C SER A 53 -11.96 0.00 8.50
N PRO A 54 -10.84 0.68 8.30
CA PRO A 54 -9.56 0.18 8.77
C PRO A 54 -9.46 0.22 10.29
N THR A 55 -8.66 -0.69 10.85
CA THR A 55 -8.33 -0.72 12.27
C THR A 55 -6.83 -0.54 12.47
N THR A 56 -6.43 0.02 13.60
CA THR A 56 -5.00 0.24 13.91
C THR A 56 -4.22 -1.06 13.77
N ALA A 57 -3.05 -0.96 13.13
CA ALA A 57 -2.15 -2.07 12.79
C ALA A 57 -2.67 -3.03 11.70
N MET A 58 -3.79 -2.74 11.05
CA MET A 58 -4.16 -3.41 9.80
C MET A 58 -3.06 -3.18 8.76
N THR A 59 -2.66 -4.26 8.08
CA THR A 59 -1.69 -4.23 6.99
C THR A 59 -2.32 -4.86 5.76
N VAL A 60 -2.19 -4.18 4.62
CA VAL A 60 -2.76 -4.59 3.33
C VAL A 60 -1.66 -4.57 2.29
N ARG A 61 -1.70 -5.53 1.36
CA ARG A 61 -0.80 -5.49 0.20
C ARG A 61 -1.43 -4.68 -0.94
N GLU A 62 -0.72 -3.67 -1.42
CA GLU A 62 -1.08 -2.96 -2.63
C GLU A 62 -0.43 -3.67 -3.83
N VAL A 63 -1.26 -4.15 -4.76
CA VAL A 63 -0.81 -4.92 -5.92
C VAL A 63 -0.11 -4.02 -6.94
N SER A 64 -0.63 -2.82 -7.19
CA SER A 64 -0.08 -1.87 -8.17
C SER A 64 1.36 -1.45 -7.85
N SER A 65 1.66 -1.20 -6.57
CA SER A 65 3.00 -0.78 -6.11
C SER A 65 3.85 -1.94 -5.61
N GLY A 66 3.25 -3.09 -5.32
CA GLY A 66 3.92 -4.22 -4.69
C GLY A 66 4.34 -3.93 -3.25
N THR A 67 3.69 -3.00 -2.55
CA THR A 67 4.07 -2.59 -1.20
C THR A 67 3.07 -3.05 -0.14
N LEU A 68 3.52 -3.11 1.11
CA LEU A 68 2.67 -3.23 2.27
C LEU A 68 2.29 -1.82 2.75
N ILE A 69 0.99 -1.59 2.90
CA ILE A 69 0.44 -0.37 3.46
C ILE A 69 -0.09 -0.69 4.86
N ARG A 70 0.29 0.11 5.85
CA ARG A 70 -0.15 -0.07 7.25
C ARG A 70 -1.08 1.06 7.66
N TYR A 71 -2.14 0.73 8.38
CA TYR A 71 -3.04 1.72 8.97
C TYR A 71 -2.62 2.06 10.41
N ASN A 72 -2.39 3.36 10.66
CA ASN A 72 -2.14 3.92 11.98
C ASN A 72 -2.77 5.33 12.06
N GLY A 73 -4.10 5.40 12.14
CA GLY A 73 -4.87 6.65 12.03
C GLY A 73 -5.01 7.16 10.60
N ALA A 74 -4.05 6.85 9.73
CA ALA A 74 -4.10 6.99 8.28
C ALA A 74 -3.36 5.81 7.62
N TRP A 75 -3.59 5.59 6.33
CA TRP A 75 -2.82 4.63 5.54
C TRP A 75 -1.42 5.17 5.26
N GLN A 76 -0.40 4.37 5.55
CA GLN A 76 0.99 4.75 5.45
C GLN A 76 1.74 3.79 4.53
N ARG A 77 2.36 4.37 3.50
CA ARG A 77 3.39 3.73 2.67
C ARG A 77 4.75 4.15 3.21
N ILE A 78 5.65 3.19 3.41
CA ILE A 78 6.99 3.50 3.91
C ILE A 78 7.87 3.79 2.69
N ALA A 79 8.35 5.02 2.57
CA ALA A 79 9.22 5.41 1.47
C ALA A 79 10.57 4.69 1.55
N ARG A 80 11.14 4.31 0.40
CA ARG A 80 12.51 3.81 0.32
C ARG A 80 13.49 4.87 0.82
N PRO A 81 14.37 4.55 1.78
CA PRO A 81 15.38 5.48 2.22
C PRO A 81 16.39 5.76 1.10
N VAL A 82 16.94 6.97 1.10
CA VAL A 82 18.04 7.34 0.19
C VAL A 82 19.28 6.54 0.57
N ASN A 83 19.99 6.01 -0.43
CA ASN A 83 21.23 5.28 -0.19
C ASN A 83 22.25 6.19 0.52
N PRO A 84 23.00 5.68 1.51
CA PRO A 84 23.99 6.49 2.21
C PRO A 84 25.03 7.01 1.21
N SER A 85 25.26 8.33 1.22
CA SER A 85 26.24 9.01 0.37
C SER A 85 27.24 9.89 1.15
N GLY A 86 26.99 10.14 2.43
CA GLY A 86 27.85 10.97 3.29
C GLY A 86 28.91 10.19 4.08
N GLY A 87 29.62 10.91 4.96
CA GLY A 87 30.62 10.38 5.89
C GLY A 87 32.06 10.72 5.49
N SER A 88 32.89 11.15 6.45
CA SER A 88 34.33 11.41 6.25
C SER A 88 35.19 10.16 6.29
N THR A 89 34.69 9.09 6.93
CA THR A 89 35.29 7.76 6.94
C THR A 89 34.23 6.79 6.42
N VAL A 90 34.57 6.08 5.35
CA VAL A 90 33.63 5.19 4.65
C VAL A 90 34.23 3.79 4.58
N ASP A 91 33.54 2.85 5.21
CA ASP A 91 33.72 1.42 4.93
C ASP A 91 32.86 1.05 3.71
N ASN A 92 33.52 0.59 2.65
CA ASN A 92 32.85 0.29 1.37
C ASN A 92 32.02 -1.00 1.45
N GLU A 93 32.46 -2.00 2.22
CA GLU A 93 31.74 -3.27 2.37
C GLU A 93 30.46 -3.05 3.17
N ALA A 94 30.55 -2.33 4.29
CA ALA A 94 29.39 -1.97 5.10
C ALA A 94 28.40 -1.12 4.29
N ARG A 95 28.88 -0.17 3.47
CA ARG A 95 28.00 0.62 2.60
C ARG A 95 27.30 -0.24 1.56
N GLY A 96 28.01 -1.16 0.94
CA GLY A 96 27.43 -2.13 0.01
C GLY A 96 26.33 -2.95 0.66
N ALA A 97 26.60 -3.49 1.86
CA ALA A 97 25.61 -4.26 2.62
C ALA A 97 24.33 -3.48 2.93
N ILE A 98 24.45 -2.20 3.34
CA ILE A 98 23.29 -1.34 3.60
C ILE A 98 22.46 -1.14 2.33
N VAL A 99 23.10 -0.87 1.19
CA VAL A 99 22.39 -0.71 -0.09
C VAL A 99 21.64 -2.00 -0.44
N THR A 100 22.28 -3.16 -0.31
CA THR A 100 21.63 -4.46 -0.54
C THR A 100 20.42 -4.68 0.35
N LEU A 101 20.49 -4.31 1.64
CA LEU A 101 19.34 -4.42 2.54
C LEU A 101 18.19 -3.49 2.13
N ILE A 102 18.50 -2.26 1.71
CA ILE A 102 17.48 -1.32 1.21
C ILE A 102 16.77 -1.90 -0.02
N ASP A 103 17.52 -2.50 -0.94
CA ASP A 103 16.97 -3.09 -2.16
C ASP A 103 16.13 -4.34 -1.86
N LEU A 104 16.61 -5.25 -1.01
CA LEU A 104 15.84 -6.43 -0.59
C LEU A 104 14.54 -6.08 0.14
N LEU A 105 14.57 -5.05 1.00
CA LEU A 105 13.37 -4.57 1.68
C LEU A 105 12.38 -3.89 0.72
N THR A 106 12.88 -3.27 -0.36
CA THR A 106 12.04 -2.74 -1.45
C THR A 106 11.41 -3.89 -2.24
N GLU A 107 12.17 -4.93 -2.57
CA GLU A 107 11.69 -6.13 -3.27
C GLU A 107 10.61 -6.88 -2.46
N PHE A 108 10.79 -7.00 -1.14
CA PHE A 108 9.77 -7.57 -0.25
C PHE A 108 8.52 -6.69 -0.09
N GLY A 109 8.56 -5.44 -0.56
CA GLY A 109 7.46 -4.49 -0.46
C GLY A 109 7.36 -3.80 0.89
N VAL A 110 8.41 -3.84 1.73
CA VAL A 110 8.47 -3.05 2.96
C VAL A 110 8.60 -1.57 2.62
N PHE A 111 9.46 -1.26 1.66
CA PHE A 111 9.60 0.09 1.12
C PHE A 111 8.89 0.22 -0.23
N SER A 112 8.32 1.39 -0.48
CA SER A 112 7.84 1.75 -1.81
C SER A 112 9.00 1.90 -2.79
N ALA A 113 8.73 1.55 -4.06
CA ALA A 113 9.65 1.89 -5.15
C ALA A 113 9.99 3.40 -5.11
N PRO A 114 11.21 3.78 -5.55
CA PRO A 114 11.67 5.17 -5.55
C PRO A 114 10.84 6.08 -6.45
#